data_AF-A0A813I4W6-F1
#
_entry.id   AF-A0A813I4W6-F1
#
_cell.length_a   1.000
_cell.length_b   1.000
_cell.length_c   1.000
_cell.angle_alpha   90.00
_cell.angle_beta   90.00
_cell.angle_gamma   90.00
#
_symmetry.space_group_name_H-M   'P 1'
#
loop_
_entity.id
_entity.type
_entity.pdbx_description
1 polymer ?
#
loop_
_entity_poly.entity_id
_entity_poly.type
_entity_poly.pdbx_seq_one_letter_code
_entity_poly.pdbx_strand_id
1 'polypeptide(L)'
;MPLEKRWRPVVAPPRNEKVTVEDWKTHPRLQKHVRRFLDNPDPGRVLLRYSAQAQHLNPEKLLRIAAHVGAWVALLPLEQAAASPRSEEEDVSQASPVQLLADILRLRGRAKITDWLQGVLQGVLHVVALRLQDVRREVQGQAAKPWMELRRSMPKAIWRDLRTQRPAIPVCGKSKEQQEPADQVPCLKRKPPPEQTEPVVASAALEAESSMVQQSGGLASEVLLASDLHQEISKLGNRKAVRRFHRDETAFSNSNLEERTLQLDSLEERLVKAVAFESWDQLCSLIMEAAAALAAPRHKGALNEAAAPMPEDAQERLQANLQGRLRKLVCRGLAYLDLLDAGTASQLDPALSFMKLLIERFKVRGPLGEARAAKQWLRLQGLLTAEATIQVEAILESSLTEGSEPFSRSHHSGGGLKTTKGGVFTPNPKIQDNPLVRNTGTYVILTCSKCGLELKSSWVFEHRGKVATLVPGSGHNACRAKYVHTDAKVSVKLDIESHLNMCSHGSLATQCVTCRGSGICAHNKQISRCPSCLAERRKARFDAKLKLRGPTLEKDC
;
A
#
# COMPACT_ATOMS: atom_id res chain seq x y z
N MET A 1 -9.03 -19.73 6.18
CA MET A 1 -7.58 -19.47 6.01
C MET A 1 -6.90 -19.72 7.35
N PRO A 2 -5.75 -20.41 7.44
CA PRO A 2 -5.06 -20.57 8.71
C PRO A 2 -4.33 -19.26 9.03
N LEU A 3 -4.85 -18.51 10.01
CA LEU A 3 -4.34 -17.21 10.48
C LEU A 3 -3.91 -17.37 11.94
N GLU A 4 -2.75 -17.96 12.15
CA GLU A 4 -2.00 -17.84 13.40
C GLU A 4 -0.68 -17.18 13.06
N LYS A 5 -0.47 -15.91 13.46
CA LYS A 5 0.83 -15.32 13.86
C LYS A 5 0.73 -13.80 14.09
N ARG A 6 0.33 -13.49 15.34
CA ARG A 6 0.62 -12.34 16.23
C ARG A 6 1.13 -11.01 15.64
N TRP A 7 0.31 -9.97 15.81
CA TRP A 7 0.73 -8.58 16.04
C TRP A 7 1.55 -8.50 17.35
N ARG A 8 2.67 -7.77 17.37
CA ARG A 8 3.46 -7.47 18.60
C ARG A 8 3.24 -6.01 19.03
N PRO A 9 3.34 -5.70 20.34
CA PRO A 9 2.92 -4.42 20.91
C PRO A 9 3.87 -3.28 20.55
N VAL A 10 3.30 -2.08 20.28
CA VAL A 10 3.89 -0.84 20.83
C VAL A 10 3.87 -1.04 22.34
N VAL A 11 5.00 -0.85 23.02
CA VAL A 11 5.08 -0.95 24.48
C VAL A 11 3.94 -0.09 25.05
N ALA A 12 2.92 -0.74 25.60
CA ALA A 12 1.93 -0.01 26.36
C ALA A 12 2.73 0.72 27.45
N PRO A 13 2.54 2.04 27.65
CA PRO A 13 3.19 2.72 28.77
C PRO A 13 2.96 1.86 30.01
N PRO A 14 4.00 1.68 30.86
CA PRO A 14 3.90 0.83 32.04
C PRO A 14 2.59 1.16 32.77
N ARG A 15 1.87 0.16 33.28
CA ARG A 15 0.51 0.30 33.87
C ARG A 15 0.33 1.45 34.88
N ASN A 16 1.43 2.05 35.34
CA ASN A 16 1.48 3.11 36.34
C ASN A 16 1.71 4.52 35.74
N GLU A 17 2.08 4.65 34.46
CA GLU A 17 2.27 5.95 33.82
C GLU A 17 0.92 6.46 33.31
N LYS A 18 0.42 7.52 33.96
CA LYS A 18 -0.89 8.10 33.68
C LYS A 18 -0.85 8.82 32.33
N VAL A 19 -1.21 8.12 31.26
CA VAL A 19 -1.46 8.77 29.96
C VAL A 19 -2.63 9.73 30.11
N THR A 20 -2.37 11.01 29.86
CA THR A 20 -3.38 12.07 29.94
C THR A 20 -4.25 12.09 28.70
N VAL A 21 -5.38 12.79 28.78
CA VAL A 21 -6.28 12.98 27.62
C VAL A 21 -5.57 13.75 26.51
N GLU A 22 -4.75 14.72 26.91
CA GLU A 22 -3.94 15.56 26.03
C GLU A 22 -2.91 14.72 25.24
N ASP A 23 -2.33 13.68 25.83
CA ASP A 23 -1.41 12.77 25.13
C ASP A 23 -2.13 12.02 23.98
N TRP A 24 -3.39 11.62 24.20
CA TRP A 24 -4.19 10.97 23.16
C TRP A 24 -4.67 11.95 22.09
N LYS A 25 -4.96 13.21 22.46
CA LYS A 25 -5.28 14.26 21.49
C LYS A 25 -4.10 14.55 20.57
N THR A 26 -2.87 14.53 21.09
CA THR A 26 -1.66 14.78 20.29
C THR A 26 -1.08 13.53 19.64
N HIS A 27 -1.64 12.35 19.93
CA HIS A 27 -1.13 11.08 19.43
C HIS A 27 -1.08 11.04 17.88
N PRO A 28 0.12 10.98 17.25
CA PRO A 28 0.29 11.17 15.80
C PRO A 28 -0.56 10.22 14.94
N ARG A 29 -0.74 8.97 15.38
CA ARG A 29 -1.57 8.00 14.65
C ARG A 29 -3.05 8.32 14.67
N LEU A 30 -3.60 8.70 15.82
CA LEU A 30 -5.02 9.03 15.91
C LEU A 30 -5.30 10.28 15.06
N GLN A 31 -4.40 11.26 15.14
CA GLN A 31 -4.41 12.44 14.28
C GLN A 31 -4.36 12.08 12.78
N LYS A 32 -3.47 11.17 12.37
CA LYS A 32 -3.39 10.68 10.99
C LYS A 32 -4.69 10.02 10.51
N HIS A 33 -5.33 9.20 11.36
CA HIS A 33 -6.62 8.57 11.03
C HIS A 33 -7.76 9.58 10.91
N VAL A 34 -7.75 10.65 11.71
CA VAL A 34 -8.74 11.73 11.66
C VAL A 34 -8.53 12.60 10.43
N ARG A 35 -7.28 13.03 10.14
CA ARG A 35 -6.95 13.79 8.93
C ARG A 35 -7.35 13.02 7.69
N ARG A 36 -6.96 11.75 7.55
CA ARG A 36 -7.37 10.91 6.42
C ARG A 36 -8.89 10.76 6.27
N PHE A 37 -9.62 10.81 7.37
CA PHE A 37 -11.09 10.77 7.33
C PHE A 37 -11.66 12.12 6.85
N LEU A 38 -11.10 13.24 7.33
CA LEU A 38 -11.49 14.60 6.94
C LEU A 38 -11.10 14.96 5.50
N ASP A 39 -9.92 14.52 5.05
CA ASP A 39 -9.39 14.75 3.71
C ASP A 39 -10.06 13.85 2.66
N ASN A 40 -10.90 12.90 3.10
CA ASN A 40 -11.64 12.05 2.17
C ASN A 40 -12.75 12.89 1.51
N PRO A 41 -12.87 12.90 0.16
CA PRO A 41 -13.91 13.66 -0.51
C PRO A 41 -15.33 13.16 -0.19
N ASP A 42 -15.46 11.92 0.30
CA ASP A 42 -16.72 11.33 0.71
C ASP A 42 -16.54 10.53 2.02
N PRO A 43 -16.55 11.21 3.19
CA PRO A 43 -16.45 10.57 4.49
C PRO A 43 -17.61 9.60 4.76
N GLY A 44 -18.77 9.84 4.15
CA GLY A 44 -19.94 8.95 4.27
C GLY A 44 -19.70 7.58 3.67
N ARG A 45 -19.08 7.51 2.50
CA ARG A 45 -18.67 6.24 1.89
C ARG A 45 -17.62 5.49 2.71
N VAL A 46 -16.74 6.21 3.41
CA VAL A 46 -15.81 5.59 4.37
C VAL A 46 -16.61 4.92 5.50
N LEU A 47 -17.57 5.62 6.11
CA LEU A 47 -18.43 5.08 7.17
C LEU A 47 -19.24 3.87 6.69
N LEU A 48 -19.84 3.94 5.50
CA LEU A 48 -20.57 2.83 4.89
C LEU A 48 -19.69 1.60 4.67
N ARG A 49 -18.45 1.79 4.18
CA ARG A 49 -17.48 0.70 4.01
C ARG A 49 -17.14 0.04 5.35
N TYR A 50 -16.89 0.83 6.39
CA TYR A 50 -16.59 0.29 7.72
C TYR A 50 -17.81 -0.41 8.36
N SER A 51 -19.02 0.11 8.14
CA SER A 51 -20.28 -0.51 8.56
C SER A 51 -20.49 -1.87 7.89
N ALA A 52 -20.38 -1.94 6.55
CA ALA A 52 -20.53 -3.17 5.78
C ALA A 52 -19.47 -4.21 6.16
N GLN A 53 -18.23 -3.77 6.41
CA GLN A 53 -17.17 -4.65 6.90
C GLN A 53 -17.50 -5.20 8.29
N ALA A 54 -17.93 -4.38 9.24
CA ALA A 54 -18.19 -4.78 10.62
C ALA A 54 -19.13 -5.99 10.74
N GLN A 55 -20.13 -6.10 9.85
CA GLN A 55 -21.12 -7.19 9.88
C GLN A 55 -20.54 -8.58 9.63
N HIS A 56 -19.39 -8.69 8.95
CA HIS A 56 -18.82 -9.98 8.53
C HIS A 56 -17.46 -10.28 9.16
N LEU A 57 -16.99 -9.42 10.05
CA LEU A 57 -15.66 -9.52 10.62
C LEU A 57 -15.67 -10.34 11.93
N ASN A 58 -14.55 -11.03 12.16
CA ASN A 58 -14.32 -11.68 13.43
C ASN A 58 -14.08 -10.63 14.55
N PRO A 59 -14.23 -11.00 15.84
CA PRO A 59 -14.11 -10.05 16.95
C PRO A 59 -12.80 -9.26 16.98
N GLU A 60 -11.68 -9.84 16.56
CA GLU A 60 -10.39 -9.14 16.54
C GLU A 60 -10.37 -8.00 15.52
N LYS A 61 -10.86 -8.26 14.30
CA LYS A 61 -10.92 -7.23 13.24
C LYS A 61 -11.96 -6.16 13.56
N LEU A 62 -13.07 -6.53 14.19
CA LEU A 62 -14.07 -5.58 14.72
C LEU A 62 -13.42 -4.58 15.69
N LEU A 63 -12.54 -5.04 16.59
CA LEU A 63 -11.86 -4.17 17.55
C LEU A 63 -10.87 -3.21 16.88
N ARG A 64 -10.21 -3.61 15.78
CA ARG A 64 -9.37 -2.69 15.00
C ARG A 64 -10.19 -1.57 14.38
N ILE A 65 -11.35 -1.91 13.80
CA ILE A 65 -12.27 -0.88 13.29
C ILE A 65 -12.75 0.01 14.44
N ALA A 66 -13.12 -0.57 15.58
CA ALA A 66 -13.55 0.19 16.76
C ALA A 66 -12.48 1.21 17.21
N ALA A 67 -11.20 0.88 17.10
CA ALA A 67 -10.12 1.81 17.41
C ALA A 67 -10.04 2.97 16.38
N HIS A 68 -10.20 2.69 15.08
CA HIS A 68 -10.22 3.75 14.05
C HIS A 68 -11.42 4.68 14.22
N VAL A 69 -12.63 4.12 14.32
CA VAL A 69 -13.86 4.91 14.48
C VAL A 69 -13.86 5.62 15.84
N GLY A 70 -13.34 4.96 16.88
CA GLY A 70 -13.11 5.55 18.19
C GLY A 70 -12.20 6.78 18.14
N ALA A 71 -11.15 6.75 17.32
CA ALA A 71 -10.27 7.90 17.12
C ALA A 71 -11.03 9.09 16.52
N TRP A 72 -11.90 8.84 15.53
CA TRP A 72 -12.74 9.88 14.92
C TRP A 72 -13.70 10.49 15.94
N VAL A 73 -14.41 9.65 16.70
CA VAL A 73 -15.34 10.10 17.75
C VAL A 73 -14.61 10.85 18.87
N ALA A 74 -13.38 10.45 19.20
CA ALA A 74 -12.56 11.10 20.21
C ALA A 74 -12.09 12.48 19.79
N LEU A 75 -11.76 12.70 18.51
CA LEU A 75 -10.98 13.87 18.07
C LEU A 75 -11.71 14.85 17.12
N LEU A 76 -12.76 14.44 16.39
CA LEU A 76 -13.54 15.35 15.55
C LEU A 76 -14.30 16.39 16.38
N PRO A 77 -14.79 17.53 15.86
CA PRO A 77 -15.76 18.38 16.56
C PRO A 77 -17.07 17.64 16.93
N LEU A 78 -17.76 18.05 18.01
CA LEU A 78 -18.95 17.33 18.53
C LEU A 78 -20.05 17.16 17.48
N GLU A 79 -20.30 18.24 16.74
CA GLU A 79 -21.30 18.27 15.67
C GLU A 79 -20.90 17.35 14.52
N GLN A 80 -19.64 17.38 14.09
CA GLN A 80 -19.14 16.53 12.99
C GLN A 80 -19.13 15.05 13.35
N ALA A 81 -18.80 14.70 14.60
CA ALA A 81 -18.83 13.31 15.07
C ALA A 81 -20.27 12.74 15.12
N ALA A 82 -21.26 13.59 15.40
CA ALA A 82 -22.66 13.22 15.48
C ALA A 82 -23.40 13.33 14.13
N ALA A 83 -22.92 14.19 13.23
CA ALA A 83 -23.54 14.45 11.95
C ALA A 83 -23.48 13.21 11.06
N SER A 84 -24.62 12.92 10.43
CA SER A 84 -24.70 12.04 9.29
C SER A 84 -24.26 12.84 8.06
N PRO A 85 -23.18 12.45 7.35
CA PRO A 85 -22.80 13.13 6.12
C PRO A 85 -24.01 13.14 5.18
N ARG A 86 -24.34 14.31 4.63
CA ARG A 86 -25.45 14.43 3.69
C ARG A 86 -24.96 13.88 2.34
N SER A 87 -25.41 12.70 1.92
CA SER A 87 -25.42 12.38 0.48
C SER A 87 -26.66 12.95 -0.16
N GLU A 88 -26.50 13.46 -1.37
CA GLU A 88 -27.62 13.83 -2.25
C GLU A 88 -28.44 12.60 -2.67
N GLU A 89 -27.91 11.39 -2.52
CA GLU A 89 -28.65 10.14 -2.68
C GLU A 89 -29.49 9.86 -1.42
N GLU A 90 -30.81 10.09 -1.51
CA GLU A 90 -31.78 10.07 -0.40
C GLU A 90 -32.02 8.70 0.27
N ASP A 91 -31.48 7.59 -0.26
CA ASP A 91 -31.98 6.25 0.10
C ASP A 91 -31.03 5.42 1.00
N VAL A 92 -29.89 5.96 1.42
CA VAL A 92 -28.96 5.24 2.30
C VAL A 92 -28.83 5.97 3.63
N SER A 93 -29.43 5.41 4.68
CA SER A 93 -29.29 5.90 6.05
C SER A 93 -27.81 5.95 6.45
N GLN A 94 -27.18 7.11 6.31
CA GLN A 94 -25.76 7.25 6.59
C GLN A 94 -25.54 7.27 8.11
N ALA A 95 -24.80 6.29 8.63
CA ALA A 95 -24.41 6.26 10.02
C ALA A 95 -23.36 7.36 10.28
N SER A 96 -23.52 8.17 11.33
CA SER A 96 -22.47 9.07 11.82
C SER A 96 -21.32 8.27 12.47
N PRO A 97 -20.12 8.84 12.64
CA PRO A 97 -19.03 8.18 13.36
C PRO A 97 -19.43 7.68 14.75
N VAL A 98 -20.22 8.46 15.49
CA VAL A 98 -20.75 8.09 16.82
C VAL A 98 -21.69 6.89 16.72
N GLN A 99 -22.61 6.89 15.74
CA GLN A 99 -23.55 5.79 15.54
C GLN A 99 -22.82 4.51 15.12
N LEU A 100 -21.88 4.61 14.19
CA LEU A 100 -21.07 3.47 13.73
C LEU A 100 -20.25 2.86 14.87
N LEU A 101 -19.65 3.68 15.75
CA LEU A 101 -18.92 3.17 16.91
C LEU A 101 -19.87 2.43 17.87
N ALA A 102 -21.07 2.97 18.11
CA ALA A 102 -22.08 2.31 18.93
C ALA A 102 -22.46 0.94 18.34
N ASP A 103 -22.69 0.87 17.04
CA ASP A 103 -23.04 -0.37 16.31
C ASP A 103 -21.94 -1.42 16.42
N ILE A 104 -20.68 -1.02 16.21
CA ILE A 104 -19.53 -1.91 16.31
C ILE A 104 -19.34 -2.45 17.73
N LEU A 105 -19.51 -1.59 18.75
CA LEU A 105 -19.42 -2.01 20.15
C LEU A 105 -20.55 -2.97 20.53
N ARG A 106 -21.75 -2.80 19.95
CA ARG A 106 -22.87 -3.75 20.11
C ARG A 106 -22.59 -5.08 19.45
N LEU A 107 -22.14 -5.07 18.18
CA LEU A 107 -21.78 -6.28 17.42
C LEU A 107 -20.69 -7.11 18.10
N ARG A 108 -19.71 -6.44 18.73
CA ARG A 108 -18.64 -7.10 19.48
C ARG A 108 -19.18 -7.89 20.70
N GLY A 109 -20.26 -7.42 21.32
CA GLY A 109 -20.83 -8.02 22.53
C GLY A 109 -19.82 -8.10 23.68
N ARG A 110 -19.81 -9.24 24.41
CA ARG A 110 -18.95 -9.47 25.59
C ARG A 110 -17.63 -10.19 25.25
N ALA A 111 -17.22 -10.25 23.99
CA ALA A 111 -15.99 -10.94 23.59
C ALA A 111 -14.78 -10.40 24.37
N LYS A 112 -13.92 -11.28 24.90
CA LYS A 112 -12.69 -10.88 25.60
C LYS A 112 -11.81 -10.08 24.65
N ILE A 113 -11.34 -8.92 25.10
CA ILE A 113 -10.37 -8.11 24.37
C ILE A 113 -9.01 -8.78 24.57
N THR A 114 -8.21 -8.90 23.51
CA THR A 114 -6.80 -9.30 23.68
C THR A 114 -6.06 -8.20 24.44
N ASP A 115 -5.07 -8.54 25.28
CA ASP A 115 -4.38 -7.56 26.14
C ASP A 115 -3.82 -6.36 25.35
N TRP A 116 -3.41 -6.57 24.10
CA TRP A 116 -2.93 -5.50 23.22
C TRP A 116 -4.05 -4.58 22.72
N LEU A 117 -5.13 -5.17 22.17
CA LEU A 117 -6.30 -4.37 21.78
C LEU A 117 -6.89 -3.67 22.99
N GLN A 118 -6.74 -4.25 24.19
CA GLN A 118 -7.16 -3.64 25.43
C GLN A 118 -6.42 -2.33 25.67
N GLY A 119 -5.10 -2.24 25.51
CA GLY A 119 -4.38 -0.98 25.70
C GLY A 119 -4.84 0.14 24.76
N VAL A 120 -4.82 -0.11 23.44
CA VAL A 120 -5.18 0.89 22.42
C VAL A 120 -6.66 1.26 22.51
N LEU A 121 -7.54 0.26 22.57
CA LEU A 121 -8.98 0.50 22.61
C LEU A 121 -9.38 1.10 23.96
N GLN A 122 -8.77 0.70 25.08
CA GLN A 122 -9.05 1.33 26.38
C GLN A 122 -8.63 2.79 26.35
N GLY A 123 -7.45 3.14 25.83
CA GLY A 123 -7.02 4.53 25.66
C GLY A 123 -8.02 5.35 24.84
N VAL A 124 -8.32 4.91 23.61
CA VAL A 124 -9.27 5.59 22.72
C VAL A 124 -10.67 5.69 23.35
N LEU A 125 -11.20 4.59 23.88
CA LEU A 125 -12.52 4.57 24.50
C LEU A 125 -12.57 5.36 25.81
N HIS A 126 -11.45 5.52 26.52
CA HIS A 126 -11.38 6.37 27.72
C HIS A 126 -11.54 7.84 27.34
N VAL A 127 -10.88 8.29 26.26
CA VAL A 127 -11.07 9.64 25.71
C VAL A 127 -12.51 9.84 25.23
N VAL A 128 -13.08 8.86 24.51
CA VAL A 128 -14.50 8.89 24.12
C VAL A 128 -15.43 8.97 25.34
N ALA A 129 -15.12 8.24 26.42
CA ALA A 129 -15.93 8.23 27.62
C ALA A 129 -15.85 9.52 28.43
N LEU A 130 -14.70 10.20 28.45
CA LEU A 130 -14.57 11.55 29.01
C LEU A 130 -15.37 12.55 28.20
N ARG A 131 -15.25 12.49 26.88
CA ARG A 131 -16.02 13.31 25.96
C ARG A 131 -17.53 13.13 26.12
N LEU A 132 -17.99 11.90 26.36
CA LEU A 132 -19.40 11.60 26.68
C LEU A 132 -19.89 12.25 28.00
N GLN A 133 -18.99 12.61 28.92
CA GLN A 133 -19.35 13.38 30.12
C GLN A 133 -19.62 14.84 29.77
N ASP A 134 -18.85 15.42 28.85
CA ASP A 134 -18.99 16.80 28.38
C ASP A 134 -20.24 16.98 27.52
N VAL A 135 -20.48 16.02 26.60
CA VAL A 135 -21.68 15.95 25.73
C VAL A 135 -22.98 16.07 26.53
N ARG A 136 -23.02 15.52 27.76
CA ARG A 136 -24.21 15.57 28.62
C ARG A 136 -24.65 17.00 28.95
N ARG A 137 -23.72 17.96 28.92
CA ARG A 137 -23.98 19.37 29.24
C ARG A 137 -24.35 20.20 28.01
N GLU A 138 -23.82 19.83 26.85
CA GLU A 138 -23.80 20.72 25.67
C GLU A 138 -24.76 20.31 24.55
N VAL A 139 -25.00 19.00 24.35
CA VAL A 139 -25.73 18.55 23.14
C VAL A 139 -27.22 18.39 23.42
N GLN A 140 -28.02 19.29 22.84
CA GLN A 140 -29.48 19.18 22.74
C GLN A 140 -29.92 18.83 21.31
N GLY A 141 -31.16 18.35 21.13
CA GLY A 141 -31.74 18.09 19.80
C GLY A 141 -31.39 16.73 19.17
N GLN A 142 -31.49 16.64 17.83
CA GLN A 142 -31.37 15.38 17.08
C GLN A 142 -30.01 14.69 17.23
N ALA A 143 -28.94 15.46 17.47
CA ALA A 143 -27.60 14.93 17.69
C ALA A 143 -27.44 14.18 19.02
N ALA A 144 -28.34 14.36 20.00
CA ALA A 144 -28.24 13.70 21.30
C ALA A 144 -28.48 12.18 21.24
N LYS A 145 -29.28 11.71 20.27
CA LYS A 145 -29.67 10.29 20.17
C LYS A 145 -28.48 9.36 19.89
N PRO A 146 -27.61 9.60 18.88
CA PRO A 146 -26.41 8.79 18.65
C PRO A 146 -25.48 8.73 19.86
N TRP A 147 -25.25 9.85 20.55
CA TRP A 147 -24.38 9.89 21.73
C TRP A 147 -24.93 9.07 22.90
N MET A 148 -26.24 9.09 23.11
CA MET A 148 -26.90 8.26 24.13
C MET A 148 -26.79 6.78 23.80
N GLU A 149 -26.89 6.40 22.52
CA GLU A 149 -26.73 5.01 22.09
C GLU A 149 -25.28 4.53 22.23
N LEU A 150 -24.31 5.38 21.88
CA LEU A 150 -22.90 5.11 22.15
C LEU A 150 -22.65 4.89 23.64
N ARG A 151 -23.17 5.78 24.50
CA ARG A 151 -23.04 5.67 25.96
C ARG A 151 -23.58 4.33 26.50
N ARG A 152 -24.71 3.85 25.99
CA ARG A 152 -25.30 2.55 26.36
C ARG A 152 -24.44 1.38 25.91
N SER A 153 -23.77 1.53 24.77
CA SER A 153 -22.93 0.50 24.15
C SER A 153 -21.52 0.41 24.76
N MET A 154 -21.11 1.42 25.54
CA MET A 154 -19.78 1.48 26.14
C MET A 154 -19.56 0.40 27.23
N PRO A 155 -18.40 -0.29 27.24
CA PRO A 155 -18.08 -1.28 28.26
C PRO A 155 -18.10 -0.72 29.69
N LYS A 156 -18.84 -1.39 30.59
CA LYS A 156 -18.94 -0.99 32.03
C LYS A 156 -17.59 -0.90 32.75
N ALA A 157 -16.57 -1.64 32.29
CA ALA A 157 -15.22 -1.56 32.84
C ALA A 157 -14.62 -0.16 32.69
N ILE A 158 -14.78 0.45 31.51
CA ILE A 158 -14.25 1.80 31.21
C ILE A 158 -14.91 2.85 32.11
N TRP A 159 -16.23 2.74 32.32
CA TRP A 159 -16.95 3.61 33.26
C TRP A 159 -16.58 3.40 34.74
N ARG A 160 -16.08 2.22 35.12
CA ARG A 160 -15.55 1.99 36.47
C ARG A 160 -14.18 2.63 36.61
N ASP A 161 -13.28 2.40 35.65
CA ASP A 161 -11.94 2.98 35.63
C ASP A 161 -11.98 4.52 35.67
N LEU A 162 -12.90 5.14 34.93
CA LEU A 162 -13.10 6.59 34.97
C LEU A 162 -13.57 7.11 36.32
N ARG A 163 -14.37 6.33 37.06
CA ARG A 163 -14.85 6.73 38.39
C ARG A 163 -13.76 6.59 39.44
N THR A 164 -12.89 5.59 39.33
CA THR A 164 -11.77 5.40 40.26
C THR A 164 -10.65 6.41 40.04
N GLN A 165 -10.50 6.95 38.82
CA GLN A 165 -9.51 7.99 38.52
C GLN A 165 -9.94 9.40 38.91
N ARG A 166 -11.21 9.65 39.24
CA ARG A 166 -11.61 10.97 39.74
C ARG A 166 -10.97 11.20 41.10
N PRO A 167 -10.20 12.30 41.30
CA PRO A 167 -9.74 12.66 42.63
C PRO A 167 -10.97 12.76 43.52
N ALA A 168 -10.90 12.16 44.72
CA ALA A 168 -11.96 12.31 45.70
C ALA A 168 -12.21 13.81 45.86
N ILE A 169 -13.39 14.29 45.47
CA ILE A 169 -13.79 15.66 45.75
C ILE A 169 -13.65 15.76 47.27
N PRO A 170 -12.77 16.64 47.80
CA PRO A 170 -12.66 16.81 49.23
C PRO A 170 -14.06 17.13 49.71
N VAL A 171 -14.69 16.16 50.37
CA VAL A 171 -15.98 16.34 51.00
C VAL A 171 -15.73 17.48 51.97
N CYS A 172 -16.36 18.62 51.73
CA CYS A 172 -16.24 19.80 52.57
C CYS A 172 -16.61 19.37 54.00
N GLY A 173 -15.56 19.08 54.78
CA GLY A 173 -15.66 18.64 56.15
C GLY A 173 -16.07 19.86 56.96
N LYS A 174 -17.22 19.74 57.60
CA LYS A 174 -17.67 20.67 58.64
C LYS A 174 -16.50 20.93 59.59
N SER A 175 -16.21 22.21 59.78
CA SER A 175 -15.20 22.75 60.68
C SER A 175 -15.32 22.12 62.08
N LYS A 176 -14.25 21.45 62.52
CA LYS A 176 -13.93 21.23 63.92
C LYS A 176 -12.56 21.83 64.19
N GLU A 177 -12.61 23.09 64.62
CA GLU A 177 -11.96 23.65 65.81
C GLU A 177 -10.74 22.89 66.35
N GLN A 178 -9.57 23.51 66.11
CA GLN A 178 -8.40 23.71 66.98
C GLN A 178 -8.02 22.63 68.01
N GLN A 179 -6.83 22.04 67.83
CA GLN A 179 -5.80 22.04 68.88
C GLN A 179 -4.40 21.69 68.33
N GLU A 180 -3.48 22.65 68.50
CA GLU A 180 -2.01 22.53 68.54
C GLU A 180 -1.56 21.62 69.71
N PRO A 181 -0.34 21.02 69.74
CA PRO A 181 0.91 21.81 69.82
C PRO A 181 2.24 21.22 69.30
N ALA A 182 3.19 22.16 69.11
CA ALA A 182 4.61 22.22 69.50
C ALA A 182 5.68 21.20 69.00
N ASP A 183 6.72 21.82 68.41
CA ASP A 183 8.17 21.62 68.58
C ASP A 183 8.82 20.24 68.42
N GLN A 184 9.68 20.12 67.38
CA GLN A 184 11.13 19.82 67.55
C GLN A 184 11.90 19.79 66.22
N VAL A 185 13.04 20.49 66.21
CA VAL A 185 14.20 20.51 65.30
C VAL A 185 15.43 20.56 66.25
N PRO A 186 16.70 20.18 65.93
CA PRO A 186 17.35 19.76 64.65
C PRO A 186 18.25 18.49 64.77
N CYS A 187 18.83 17.99 63.66
CA CYS A 187 20.29 17.83 63.58
C CYS A 187 20.83 17.52 62.16
N LEU A 188 21.97 18.14 61.86
CA LEU A 188 22.77 18.08 60.64
C LEU A 188 23.61 16.79 60.55
N LYS A 189 23.91 16.34 59.32
CA LYS A 189 25.24 15.82 58.94
C LYS A 189 25.42 15.72 57.41
N ARG A 190 26.39 16.48 56.89
CA ARG A 190 26.98 16.39 55.54
C ARG A 190 28.14 15.39 55.55
N LYS A 191 28.40 14.73 54.41
CA LYS A 191 29.76 14.31 53.98
C LYS A 191 29.87 14.38 52.44
N PRO A 192 31.04 14.74 51.86
CA PRO A 192 31.22 15.11 50.45
C PRO A 192 31.76 13.95 49.57
N PRO A 193 31.78 14.11 48.23
CA PRO A 193 32.36 13.13 47.30
C PRO A 193 33.87 13.41 47.06
N PRO A 194 34.66 12.43 46.59
CA PRO A 194 35.99 12.69 46.07
C PRO A 194 36.00 12.88 44.54
N GLU A 195 36.98 13.67 44.13
CA GLU A 195 37.25 14.29 42.85
C GLU A 195 38.44 13.59 42.15
N GLN A 196 38.29 13.41 40.82
CA GLN A 196 39.25 13.38 39.71
C GLN A 196 40.72 12.93 39.87
N THR A 197 41.14 12.09 38.92
CA THR A 197 42.52 12.07 38.38
C THR A 197 42.51 11.71 36.89
N GLU A 198 42.97 12.65 36.05
CA GLU A 198 43.54 12.39 34.71
C GLU A 198 45.04 12.06 34.81
N PRO A 199 45.64 11.47 33.75
CA PRO A 199 46.54 12.30 32.94
C PRO A 199 46.56 12.02 31.41
N VAL A 200 46.52 13.09 30.62
CA VAL A 200 47.51 13.58 29.64
C VAL A 200 48.25 12.56 28.72
N VAL A 201 47.89 12.65 27.42
CA VAL A 201 48.72 12.74 26.18
C VAL A 201 49.86 11.73 25.91
N ALA A 202 49.73 11.00 24.79
CA ALA A 202 50.83 10.78 23.83
C ALA A 202 50.28 10.50 22.41
N SER A 203 50.75 11.28 21.45
CA SER A 203 50.46 11.20 20.01
C SER A 203 51.35 10.19 19.27
N ALA A 204 50.85 9.80 18.10
CA ALA A 204 51.56 9.68 16.81
C ALA A 204 52.00 8.30 16.28
N ALA A 205 51.61 8.12 15.00
CA ALA A 205 52.29 7.48 13.88
C ALA A 205 52.39 5.94 13.83
N LEU A 206 51.73 5.35 12.82
CA LEU A 206 52.43 4.74 11.68
C LEU A 206 51.47 4.44 10.51
N GLU A 207 51.93 4.88 9.35
CA GLU A 207 51.39 4.73 7.99
C GLU A 207 51.43 3.26 7.54
N ALA A 208 50.40 2.76 6.87
CA ALA A 208 50.31 2.60 5.42
C ALA A 208 51.37 1.68 4.80
N GLU A 209 50.99 0.44 4.49
CA GLU A 209 51.52 -0.34 3.36
C GLU A 209 50.64 -1.59 3.11
N SER A 210 49.71 -1.49 2.14
CA SER A 210 49.23 -2.67 1.40
C SER A 210 48.35 -2.23 0.23
N SER A 211 49.00 -1.88 -0.87
CA SER A 211 48.38 -1.73 -2.18
C SER A 211 49.29 -2.39 -3.20
N MET A 212 48.94 -3.62 -3.61
CA MET A 212 49.15 -4.18 -4.95
C MET A 212 48.84 -5.68 -4.89
N VAL A 213 47.60 -6.08 -5.17
CA VAL A 213 47.17 -7.26 -5.96
C VAL A 213 45.63 -7.26 -5.97
N GLN A 214 44.98 -6.49 -6.86
CA GLN A 214 43.53 -6.64 -7.11
C GLN A 214 43.12 -6.17 -8.51
N GLN A 215 43.24 -7.03 -9.54
CA GLN A 215 42.50 -6.82 -10.80
C GLN A 215 41.87 -8.08 -11.43
N SER A 216 41.82 -9.22 -10.73
CA SER A 216 41.21 -10.45 -11.29
C SER A 216 40.21 -11.17 -10.36
N GLY A 217 39.79 -10.56 -9.25
CA GLY A 217 38.95 -11.19 -8.22
C GLY A 217 37.43 -10.93 -8.27
N GLY A 218 36.87 -10.43 -9.37
CA GLY A 218 35.51 -9.87 -9.41
C GLY A 218 34.37 -10.84 -9.04
N LEU A 219 34.41 -12.08 -9.52
CA LEU A 219 33.29 -13.03 -9.34
C LEU A 219 33.31 -13.76 -7.99
N ALA A 220 34.50 -14.07 -7.45
CA ALA A 220 34.62 -14.71 -6.13
C ALA A 220 34.22 -13.75 -4.99
N SER A 221 34.42 -12.45 -5.17
CA SER A 221 34.02 -11.43 -4.20
C SER A 221 32.50 -11.29 -4.08
N GLU A 222 31.74 -11.38 -5.19
CA GLU A 222 30.27 -11.26 -5.13
C GLU A 222 29.58 -12.44 -4.43
N VAL A 223 30.09 -13.66 -4.61
CA VAL A 223 29.51 -14.86 -3.98
C VAL A 223 29.71 -14.85 -2.46
N LEU A 224 30.90 -14.45 -1.98
CA LEU A 224 31.17 -14.29 -0.55
C LEU A 224 30.26 -13.23 0.07
N LEU A 225 30.03 -12.12 -0.64
CA LEU A 225 29.14 -11.06 -0.17
C LEU A 225 27.68 -11.51 -0.04
N ALA A 226 27.18 -12.35 -0.94
CA ALA A 226 25.78 -12.82 -0.85
C ALA A 226 25.53 -13.65 0.44
N SER A 227 26.47 -14.51 0.80
CA SER A 227 26.40 -15.33 2.03
C SER A 227 26.34 -14.47 3.30
N ASP A 228 27.17 -13.43 3.37
CA ASP A 228 27.21 -12.53 4.53
C ASP A 228 25.87 -11.79 4.72
N LEU A 229 25.19 -11.44 3.63
CA LEU A 229 23.91 -10.73 3.68
C LEU A 229 22.82 -11.58 4.33
N HIS A 230 22.75 -12.86 3.95
CA HIS A 230 21.79 -13.81 4.50
C HIS A 230 22.07 -14.10 5.98
N GLN A 231 23.35 -14.14 6.37
CA GLN A 231 23.74 -14.33 7.76
C GLN A 231 23.31 -13.15 8.63
N GLU A 232 23.43 -11.92 8.15
CA GLU A 232 22.99 -10.72 8.88
C GLU A 232 21.46 -10.67 9.03
N ILE A 233 20.71 -10.96 7.96
CA ILE A 233 19.23 -10.98 8.00
C ILE A 233 18.72 -12.09 8.92
N SER A 234 19.43 -13.22 9.00
CA SER A 234 19.09 -14.33 9.88
C SER A 234 19.21 -14.01 11.37
N LYS A 235 19.99 -12.99 11.74
CA LYS A 235 20.13 -12.52 13.13
C LYS A 235 18.92 -11.68 13.60
N LEU A 236 18.02 -11.30 12.70
CA LEU A 236 16.85 -10.47 13.02
C LEU A 236 15.79 -11.24 13.83
N GLY A 237 15.10 -10.53 14.74
CA GLY A 237 14.23 -11.13 15.76
C GLY A 237 12.97 -11.84 15.24
N ASN A 238 12.53 -11.54 14.01
CA ASN A 238 11.32 -12.13 13.43
C ASN A 238 11.64 -13.30 12.49
N ARG A 239 12.03 -14.45 13.06
CA ARG A 239 12.35 -15.70 12.32
C ARG A 239 11.33 -16.10 11.26
N LYS A 240 10.04 -15.79 11.46
CA LYS A 240 8.97 -16.13 10.50
C LYS A 240 8.99 -15.20 9.28
N ALA A 241 9.16 -13.90 9.51
CA ALA A 241 9.32 -12.93 8.43
C ALA A 241 10.61 -13.20 7.63
N VAL A 242 11.70 -13.54 8.31
CA VAL A 242 12.99 -13.93 7.67
C VAL A 242 12.83 -15.16 6.77
N ARG A 243 12.24 -16.25 7.27
CA ARG A 243 12.00 -17.46 6.45
C ARG A 243 11.13 -17.18 5.24
N ARG A 244 10.12 -16.33 5.41
CA ARG A 244 9.27 -15.89 4.30
C ARG A 244 10.09 -15.12 3.28
N PHE A 245 10.90 -14.16 3.72
CA PHE A 245 11.75 -13.34 2.86
C PHE A 245 12.67 -14.20 2.00
N HIS A 246 13.41 -15.14 2.60
CA HIS A 246 14.30 -16.03 1.85
C HIS A 246 13.57 -16.96 0.89
N ARG A 247 12.37 -17.42 1.25
CA ARG A 247 11.55 -18.21 0.33
C ARG A 247 11.15 -17.39 -0.89
N ASP A 248 10.74 -16.14 -0.69
CA ASP A 248 10.31 -15.25 -1.76
C ASP A 248 11.53 -14.84 -2.64
N GLU A 249 12.71 -14.63 -2.03
CA GLU A 249 14.01 -14.40 -2.70
C GLU A 249 14.44 -15.59 -3.57
N THR A 250 14.40 -16.80 -3.00
CA THR A 250 14.75 -18.04 -3.69
C THR A 250 13.78 -18.30 -4.85
N ALA A 251 12.48 -18.08 -4.63
CA ALA A 251 11.46 -18.24 -5.66
C ALA A 251 11.69 -17.30 -6.84
N PHE A 252 12.00 -16.03 -6.58
CA PHE A 252 12.28 -15.06 -7.64
C PHE A 252 13.61 -15.37 -8.37
N SER A 253 14.65 -15.75 -7.63
CA SER A 253 15.96 -16.06 -8.17
C SER A 253 15.94 -17.31 -9.07
N ASN A 254 15.12 -18.31 -8.75
CA ASN A 254 14.99 -19.53 -9.53
C ASN A 254 14.06 -19.41 -10.75
N SER A 255 13.25 -18.34 -10.84
CA SER A 255 12.36 -18.10 -11.98
C SER A 255 13.13 -17.58 -13.20
N ASN A 256 12.68 -17.99 -14.39
CA ASN A 256 13.16 -17.44 -15.65
C ASN A 256 12.65 -16.00 -15.89
N LEU A 257 13.12 -15.35 -16.95
CA LEU A 257 12.83 -13.94 -17.21
C LEU A 257 11.33 -13.66 -17.47
N GLU A 258 10.64 -14.56 -18.17
CA GLU A 258 9.21 -14.44 -18.47
C GLU A 258 8.39 -14.58 -17.19
N GLU A 259 8.71 -15.59 -16.36
CA GLU A 259 8.09 -15.80 -15.05
C GLU A 259 8.29 -14.60 -14.12
N ARG A 260 9.50 -14.04 -14.06
CA ARG A 260 9.78 -12.83 -13.26
C ARG A 260 8.96 -11.63 -13.73
N THR A 261 8.73 -11.51 -15.03
CA THR A 261 7.90 -10.45 -15.60
C THR A 261 6.44 -10.62 -15.17
N LEU A 262 5.90 -11.83 -15.28
CA LEU A 262 4.53 -12.15 -14.84
C LEU A 262 4.36 -11.99 -13.31
N GLN A 263 5.35 -12.39 -12.52
CA GLN A 263 5.37 -12.19 -11.06
C GLN A 263 5.30 -10.69 -10.73
N LEU A 264 6.06 -9.86 -11.44
CA LEU A 264 6.07 -8.42 -11.24
C LEU A 264 4.75 -7.75 -11.65
N ASP A 265 4.16 -8.14 -12.78
CA ASP A 265 2.84 -7.64 -13.21
C ASP A 265 1.77 -7.97 -12.16
N SER A 266 1.82 -9.20 -11.62
CA SER A 266 0.94 -9.65 -10.52
C SER A 266 1.16 -8.86 -9.22
N LEU A 267 2.42 -8.58 -8.86
CA LEU A 267 2.77 -7.74 -7.71
C LEU A 267 2.22 -6.32 -7.84
N GLU A 268 2.36 -5.70 -9.01
CA GLU A 268 1.85 -4.35 -9.29
C GLU A 268 0.31 -4.30 -9.17
N GLU A 269 -0.40 -5.27 -9.76
CA GLU A 269 -1.87 -5.37 -9.64
C GLU A 269 -2.31 -5.56 -8.18
N ARG A 270 -1.65 -6.47 -7.45
CA ARG A 270 -1.94 -6.74 -6.03
C ARG A 270 -1.64 -5.52 -5.16
N LEU A 271 -0.61 -4.73 -5.47
CA LEU A 271 -0.29 -3.49 -4.77
C LEU A 271 -1.39 -2.46 -4.93
N VAL A 272 -1.86 -2.24 -6.17
CA VAL A 272 -2.97 -1.30 -6.45
C VAL A 272 -4.21 -1.70 -5.67
N LYS A 273 -4.56 -2.99 -5.65
CA LYS A 273 -5.68 -3.50 -4.85
C LYS A 273 -5.45 -3.30 -3.34
N ALA A 274 -4.26 -3.64 -2.83
CA ALA A 274 -3.95 -3.51 -1.40
C ALA A 274 -4.05 -2.06 -0.92
N VAL A 275 -3.60 -1.10 -1.72
CA VAL A 275 -3.74 0.35 -1.43
C VAL A 275 -5.21 0.76 -1.50
N ALA A 276 -5.94 0.37 -2.55
CA ALA A 276 -7.36 0.73 -2.71
C ALA A 276 -8.27 0.19 -1.61
N PHE A 277 -7.96 -1.01 -1.08
CA PHE A 277 -8.71 -1.64 0.01
C PHE A 277 -8.10 -1.39 1.40
N GLU A 278 -7.09 -0.53 1.52
CA GLU A 278 -6.39 -0.23 2.79
C GLU A 278 -5.93 -1.49 3.55
N SER A 279 -5.50 -2.50 2.80
CA SER A 279 -5.06 -3.80 3.33
C SER A 279 -3.58 -3.73 3.73
N TRP A 280 -3.27 -3.12 4.87
CA TRP A 280 -1.89 -2.85 5.31
C TRP A 280 -1.04 -4.12 5.48
N ASP A 281 -1.61 -5.20 6.04
CA ASP A 281 -0.91 -6.50 6.18
C ASP A 281 -0.56 -7.10 4.80
N GLN A 282 -1.42 -6.90 3.80
CA GLN A 282 -1.17 -7.32 2.42
C GLN A 282 -0.13 -6.41 1.75
N LEU A 283 -0.14 -5.11 2.06
CA LEU A 283 0.85 -4.16 1.56
C LEU A 283 2.25 -4.51 2.09
N CYS A 284 2.40 -4.77 3.39
CA CYS A 284 3.67 -5.23 3.98
C CYS A 284 4.16 -6.53 3.32
N SER A 285 3.24 -7.46 3.12
CA SER A 285 3.49 -8.73 2.42
C SER A 285 4.03 -8.55 1.01
N LEU A 286 3.47 -7.60 0.25
CA LEU A 286 3.88 -7.30 -1.12
C LEU A 286 5.23 -6.59 -1.19
N ILE A 287 5.51 -5.70 -0.23
CA ILE A 287 6.80 -5.03 -0.12
C ILE A 287 7.90 -6.04 0.21
N MET A 288 7.65 -6.99 1.11
CA MET A 288 8.58 -8.09 1.39
C MET A 288 8.89 -8.90 0.13
N GLU A 289 7.86 -9.31 -0.61
CA GLU A 289 7.98 -10.10 -1.85
C GLU A 289 8.77 -9.32 -2.92
N ALA A 290 8.50 -8.02 -3.09
CA ALA A 290 9.21 -7.18 -4.06
C ALA A 290 10.64 -6.82 -3.62
N ALA A 291 10.88 -6.61 -2.32
CA ALA A 291 12.22 -6.33 -1.79
C ALA A 291 13.14 -7.55 -1.90
N ALA A 292 12.60 -8.76 -1.70
CA ALA A 292 13.32 -10.02 -1.89
C ALA A 292 13.79 -10.24 -3.34
N ALA A 293 13.17 -9.56 -4.30
CA ALA A 293 13.53 -9.59 -5.72
C ALA A 293 14.52 -8.49 -6.15
N LEU A 294 14.90 -7.57 -5.25
CA LEU A 294 15.83 -6.48 -5.57
C LEU A 294 17.27 -6.99 -5.66
N ALA A 295 17.96 -6.59 -6.72
CA ALA A 295 19.39 -6.76 -6.87
C ALA A 295 20.17 -5.57 -6.29
N ALA A 296 21.45 -5.78 -5.94
CA ALA A 296 22.34 -4.73 -5.48
C ALA A 296 22.47 -3.58 -6.51
N PRO A 297 22.72 -2.32 -6.06
CA PRO A 297 23.03 -1.23 -6.96
C PRO A 297 24.33 -1.53 -7.74
N ARG A 298 24.37 -1.13 -9.02
CA ARG A 298 25.54 -1.31 -9.92
C ARG A 298 26.12 0.05 -10.28
N HIS A 299 27.43 0.19 -10.49
CA HIS A 299 28.01 1.46 -10.97
C HIS A 299 27.58 1.76 -12.41
N LYS A 300 27.46 3.05 -12.77
CA LYS A 300 27.12 3.49 -14.14
C LYS A 300 28.16 3.09 -15.20
N GLY A 301 29.43 2.94 -14.82
CA GLY A 301 30.56 2.75 -15.76
C GLY A 301 31.06 1.31 -15.97
N ALA A 302 30.43 0.30 -15.35
CA ALA A 302 30.96 -1.08 -15.39
C ALA A 302 30.63 -1.87 -16.69
N LEU A 303 30.19 -1.21 -17.76
CA LEU A 303 30.01 -1.88 -19.05
C LEU A 303 31.36 -1.97 -19.73
N ASN A 304 32.00 -3.13 -19.63
CA ASN A 304 33.17 -3.48 -20.43
C ASN A 304 32.86 -3.20 -21.91
N GLU A 305 33.64 -2.34 -22.55
CA GLU A 305 33.51 -1.95 -23.96
C GLU A 305 33.84 -3.08 -24.97
N ALA A 306 34.00 -4.32 -24.51
CA ALA A 306 34.23 -5.48 -25.36
C ALA A 306 32.88 -5.98 -25.92
N ALA A 307 32.46 -5.37 -27.03
CA ALA A 307 31.25 -5.69 -27.78
C ALA A 307 31.21 -7.17 -28.24
N ALA A 308 30.37 -7.97 -27.58
CA ALA A 308 29.92 -9.26 -28.10
C ALA A 308 28.63 -9.09 -28.93
N PRO A 309 28.40 -9.88 -29.99
CA PRO A 309 27.24 -9.73 -30.87
C PRO A 309 25.98 -10.32 -30.22
N MET A 310 25.30 -9.53 -29.41
CA MET A 310 23.85 -9.51 -29.07
C MET A 310 23.12 -10.88 -29.00
N PRO A 311 23.17 -11.55 -27.84
CA PRO A 311 21.94 -11.94 -27.12
C PRO A 311 21.94 -11.54 -25.63
N GLU A 312 23.11 -11.34 -25.04
CA GLU A 312 23.31 -11.09 -23.60
C GLU A 312 22.88 -9.66 -23.19
N ASP A 313 23.19 -8.68 -24.04
CA ASP A 313 22.75 -7.28 -23.89
C ASP A 313 21.23 -7.12 -23.78
N ALA A 314 20.46 -7.95 -24.49
CA ALA A 314 19.00 -7.90 -24.43
C ALA A 314 18.48 -8.38 -23.07
N GLN A 315 19.08 -9.46 -22.53
CA GLN A 315 18.77 -9.98 -21.21
C GLN A 315 19.15 -8.97 -20.12
N GLU A 316 20.30 -8.31 -20.24
CA GLU A 316 20.70 -7.25 -19.30
C GLU A 316 19.75 -6.05 -19.30
N ARG A 317 19.32 -5.60 -20.49
CA ARG A 317 18.36 -4.50 -20.64
C ARG A 317 17.02 -4.84 -20.02
N LEU A 318 16.53 -6.07 -20.23
CA LEU A 318 15.30 -6.56 -19.64
C LEU A 318 15.41 -6.68 -18.12
N GLN A 319 16.53 -7.22 -17.61
CA GLN A 319 16.77 -7.28 -16.17
C GLN A 319 16.88 -5.89 -15.54
N ALA A 320 17.52 -4.93 -16.22
CA ALA A 320 17.58 -3.54 -15.75
C ALA A 320 16.18 -2.90 -15.69
N ASN A 321 15.30 -3.20 -16.66
CA ASN A 321 13.92 -2.74 -16.65
C ASN A 321 13.12 -3.34 -15.48
N LEU A 322 13.20 -4.66 -15.27
CA LEU A 322 12.56 -5.36 -14.15
C LEU A 322 12.97 -4.78 -12.81
N GLN A 323 14.27 -4.60 -12.59
CA GLN A 323 14.79 -4.01 -11.36
C GLN A 323 14.33 -2.56 -11.16
N GLY A 324 14.21 -1.80 -12.26
CA GLY A 324 13.66 -0.44 -12.21
C GLY A 324 12.19 -0.38 -11.80
N ARG A 325 11.39 -1.36 -12.22
CA ARG A 325 9.98 -1.50 -11.82
C ARG A 325 9.84 -1.97 -10.37
N LEU A 326 10.62 -2.97 -9.95
CA LEU A 326 10.66 -3.44 -8.56
C LEU A 326 10.97 -2.32 -7.57
N ARG A 327 12.00 -1.50 -7.85
CA ARG A 327 12.33 -0.34 -7.00
C ARG A 327 11.18 0.66 -6.90
N LYS A 328 10.51 0.97 -8.02
CA LYS A 328 9.33 1.85 -8.02
C LYS A 328 8.19 1.26 -7.19
N LEU A 329 7.94 -0.04 -7.30
CA LEU A 329 6.92 -0.75 -6.53
C LEU A 329 7.20 -0.67 -5.03
N VAL A 330 8.43 -0.98 -4.61
CA VAL A 330 8.87 -0.90 -3.21
C VAL A 330 8.76 0.54 -2.68
N CYS A 331 9.28 1.53 -3.41
CA CYS A 331 9.18 2.94 -3.00
C CYS A 331 7.72 3.38 -2.85
N ARG A 332 6.86 2.99 -3.81
CA ARG A 332 5.43 3.30 -3.76
C ARG A 332 4.79 2.65 -2.54
N GLY A 333 5.06 1.37 -2.28
CA GLY A 333 4.49 0.66 -1.14
C GLY A 333 4.92 1.26 0.21
N LEU A 334 6.21 1.54 0.39
CA LEU A 334 6.75 2.14 1.60
C LEU A 334 6.14 3.53 1.87
N ALA A 335 5.89 4.33 0.84
CA ALA A 335 5.29 5.67 1.00
C ALA A 335 3.87 5.65 1.57
N TYR A 336 3.13 4.54 1.48
CA TYR A 336 1.80 4.40 2.09
C TYR A 336 1.84 3.93 3.54
N LEU A 337 2.97 3.40 4.00
CA LEU A 337 3.14 2.81 5.32
C LEU A 337 3.71 3.80 6.33
N ASP A 338 3.35 3.59 7.59
CA ASP A 338 3.97 4.27 8.72
C ASP A 338 5.10 3.39 9.26
N LEU A 339 6.34 3.67 8.86
CA LEU A 339 7.49 2.88 9.31
C LEU A 339 7.86 3.16 10.78
N LEU A 340 7.28 4.19 11.41
CA LEU A 340 7.38 4.40 12.86
C LEU A 340 6.45 3.46 13.62
N ASP A 341 5.53 2.77 12.93
CA ASP A 341 4.73 1.74 13.57
C ASP A 341 5.54 0.48 13.86
N ALA A 342 5.77 0.19 15.14
CA ALA A 342 6.48 -1.00 15.60
C ALA A 342 5.93 -2.30 15.00
N GLY A 343 4.61 -2.40 14.76
CA GLY A 343 4.00 -3.55 14.09
C GLY A 343 4.45 -3.68 12.64
N THR A 344 4.29 -2.60 11.86
CA THR A 344 4.69 -2.49 10.46
C THR A 344 6.20 -2.67 10.29
N ALA A 345 7.01 -1.98 11.10
CA ALA A 345 8.46 -2.11 11.13
C ALA A 345 8.89 -3.54 11.43
N SER A 346 8.31 -4.19 12.45
CA SER A 346 8.63 -5.59 12.79
C SER A 346 8.21 -6.60 11.71
N GLN A 347 7.15 -6.31 10.95
CA GLN A 347 6.75 -7.13 9.80
C GLN A 347 7.72 -6.97 8.62
N LEU A 348 8.19 -5.75 8.38
CA LEU A 348 9.07 -5.40 7.28
C LEU A 348 10.56 -5.49 7.62
N ASP A 349 10.91 -5.76 8.87
CA ASP A 349 12.28 -5.74 9.40
C ASP A 349 13.31 -6.47 8.51
N PRO A 350 13.04 -7.70 7.99
CA PRO A 350 13.97 -8.36 7.08
C PRO A 350 14.15 -7.60 5.76
N ALA A 351 13.07 -7.09 5.15
CA ALA A 351 13.15 -6.35 3.91
C ALA A 351 13.83 -4.98 4.10
N LEU A 352 13.52 -4.26 5.17
CA LEU A 352 14.13 -2.96 5.47
C LEU A 352 15.64 -3.14 5.72
N SER A 353 16.03 -4.15 6.49
CA SER A 353 17.43 -4.47 6.76
C SER A 353 18.16 -4.88 5.48
N PHE A 354 17.58 -5.76 4.67
CA PHE A 354 18.14 -6.14 3.36
C PHE A 354 18.40 -4.92 2.48
N MET A 355 17.40 -4.05 2.30
CA MET A 355 17.56 -2.86 1.45
C MET A 355 18.60 -1.87 1.98
N LYS A 356 18.67 -1.68 3.31
CA LYS A 356 19.71 -0.87 3.94
C LYS A 356 21.09 -1.45 3.68
N LEU A 357 21.27 -2.76 3.85
CA LEU A 357 22.54 -3.44 3.60
C LEU A 357 22.96 -3.36 2.12
N LEU A 358 22.02 -3.49 1.17
CA LEU A 358 22.30 -3.27 -0.25
C LEU A 358 22.86 -1.87 -0.52
N ILE A 359 22.29 -0.85 0.12
CA ILE A 359 22.72 0.55 -0.04
C ILE A 359 24.07 0.80 0.65
N GLU A 360 24.24 0.36 1.89
CA GLU A 360 25.49 0.56 2.65
C GLU A 360 26.68 -0.15 2.00
N ARG A 361 26.49 -1.37 1.49
CA ARG A 361 27.56 -2.08 0.76
C ARG A 361 27.95 -1.39 -0.54
N PHE A 362 26.99 -0.78 -1.23
CA PHE A 362 27.31 0.01 -2.42
C PHE A 362 28.12 1.25 -2.05
N LYS A 363 27.76 1.93 -0.94
CA LYS A 363 28.49 3.11 -0.46
C LYS A 363 29.96 2.88 -0.17
N VAL A 364 30.33 1.67 0.28
CA VAL A 364 31.74 1.28 0.47
C VAL A 364 32.55 1.37 -0.83
N ARG A 365 31.90 1.17 -1.99
CA ARG A 365 32.54 1.22 -3.31
C ARG A 365 32.46 2.59 -3.98
N GLY A 366 31.56 3.46 -3.53
CA GLY A 366 31.40 4.82 -4.05
C GLY A 366 30.05 5.45 -3.71
N PRO A 367 29.84 6.74 -4.03
CA PRO A 367 28.63 7.45 -3.67
C PRO A 367 27.40 6.89 -4.40
N LEU A 368 26.25 6.82 -3.72
CA LEU A 368 25.00 6.28 -4.29
C LEU A 368 24.53 7.03 -5.56
N GLY A 369 24.97 8.28 -5.77
CA GLY A 369 24.75 9.07 -6.98
C GLY A 369 25.37 8.48 -8.27
N GLU A 370 26.39 7.65 -8.12
CA GLU A 370 27.06 6.94 -9.22
C GLU A 370 26.40 5.59 -9.55
N ALA A 371 25.42 5.16 -8.75
CA ALA A 371 24.66 3.96 -9.05
C ALA A 371 23.82 4.11 -10.33
N ARG A 372 23.68 3.02 -11.08
CA ARG A 372 22.67 2.87 -12.13
C ARG A 372 21.30 2.98 -11.47
N ALA A 373 20.46 3.86 -12.03
CA ALA A 373 19.21 4.29 -11.39
C ALA A 373 19.40 4.98 -10.02
N ALA A 374 20.48 5.76 -9.84
CA ALA A 374 20.77 6.56 -8.64
C ALA A 374 19.54 7.27 -8.06
N LYS A 375 18.72 7.94 -8.89
CA LYS A 375 17.49 8.61 -8.44
C LYS A 375 16.54 7.68 -7.68
N GLN A 376 16.38 6.42 -8.12
CA GLN A 376 15.52 5.44 -7.46
C GLN A 376 16.13 4.94 -6.16
N TRP A 377 17.45 4.72 -6.13
CA TRP A 377 18.16 4.28 -4.93
C TRP A 377 18.21 5.37 -3.85
N LEU A 378 18.45 6.63 -4.22
CA LEU A 378 18.39 7.77 -3.33
C LEU A 378 16.98 7.97 -2.76
N ARG A 379 15.94 7.81 -3.58
CA ARG A 379 14.54 7.83 -3.10
C ARG A 379 14.27 6.70 -2.10
N LEU A 380 14.72 5.49 -2.41
CA LEU A 380 14.58 4.35 -1.51
C LEU A 380 15.31 4.59 -0.19
N GLN A 381 16.54 5.10 -0.24
CA GLN A 381 17.31 5.48 0.93
C GLN A 381 16.55 6.49 1.80
N GLY A 382 16.02 7.57 1.18
CA GLY A 382 15.22 8.57 1.88
C GLY A 382 14.04 7.93 2.63
N LEU A 383 13.30 7.02 2.01
CA LEU A 383 12.20 6.29 2.66
C LEU A 383 12.65 5.38 3.80
N LEU A 384 13.89 4.87 3.78
CA LEU A 384 14.44 3.97 4.80
C LEU A 384 15.05 4.72 6.01
N THR A 385 15.42 5.99 5.83
CA THR A 385 15.91 6.88 6.87
C THR A 385 14.72 7.66 7.45
N ALA A 386 14.46 7.51 8.76
CA ALA A 386 13.28 8.06 9.44
C ALA A 386 13.09 9.59 9.29
N GLU A 387 14.14 10.32 8.90
CA GLU A 387 14.14 11.77 8.67
C GLU A 387 13.27 12.23 7.48
N ALA A 388 12.84 11.33 6.59
CA ALA A 388 12.09 11.73 5.41
C ALA A 388 10.57 11.89 5.59
N THR A 389 9.99 11.62 6.78
CA THR A 389 8.52 11.65 6.94
C THR A 389 7.91 13.04 6.68
N ILE A 390 8.71 14.10 6.70
CA ILE A 390 8.25 15.48 6.45
C ILE A 390 8.36 15.87 4.95
N GLN A 391 9.12 15.15 4.12
CA GLN A 391 9.33 15.51 2.70
C GLN A 391 8.63 14.60 1.67
N VAL A 392 7.99 13.52 2.10
CA VAL A 392 7.37 12.55 1.18
C VAL A 392 6.15 13.11 0.43
N GLU A 393 5.40 14.06 0.99
CA GLU A 393 4.27 14.71 0.28
C GLU A 393 4.76 15.54 -0.91
N ALA A 394 5.84 16.32 -0.75
CA ALA A 394 6.47 17.06 -1.86
C ALA A 394 7.08 16.13 -2.94
N ILE A 395 7.59 14.95 -2.53
CA ILE A 395 8.15 13.94 -3.44
C ILE A 395 7.06 13.13 -4.17
N LEU A 396 5.89 12.93 -3.56
CA LEU A 396 4.76 12.25 -4.21
C LEU A 396 4.13 13.12 -5.30
N GLU A 397 4.00 14.43 -5.06
CA GLU A 397 3.48 15.38 -6.05
C GLU A 397 4.46 15.57 -7.22
N SER A 398 5.76 15.67 -6.95
CA SER A 398 6.79 15.76 -8.02
C SER A 398 7.00 14.45 -8.80
N SER A 399 6.72 13.28 -8.20
CA SER A 399 6.84 11.97 -8.87
C SER A 399 5.66 11.60 -9.77
N LEU A 400 4.53 12.29 -9.65
CA LEU A 400 3.41 12.15 -10.59
C LEU A 400 3.59 13.05 -11.83
N THR A 401 4.55 13.99 -11.79
CA THR A 401 4.86 14.92 -12.88
C THR A 401 6.19 14.63 -13.59
N GLU A 402 7.15 13.91 -12.98
CA GLU A 402 8.44 13.59 -13.62
C GLU A 402 8.46 12.24 -14.36
N GLY A 403 7.96 12.26 -15.60
CA GLY A 403 8.46 11.39 -16.65
C GLY A 403 9.73 11.98 -17.27
N SER A 404 10.86 11.25 -17.17
CA SER A 404 12.00 11.26 -18.12
C SER A 404 12.41 12.59 -18.79
N GLU A 405 13.53 13.17 -18.36
CA GLU A 405 14.34 14.06 -19.22
C GLU A 405 15.44 13.24 -19.93
N PRO A 406 15.81 13.61 -21.18
CA PRO A 406 16.46 12.74 -22.16
C PRO A 406 17.97 12.99 -22.28
N PHE A 407 18.69 11.97 -22.74
CA PHE A 407 19.92 12.17 -23.52
C PHE A 407 19.57 13.08 -24.72
N SER A 408 20.28 14.19 -24.88
CA SER A 408 20.01 15.23 -25.88
C SER A 408 19.62 14.69 -27.26
N ARG A 409 18.32 14.78 -27.57
CA ARG A 409 17.80 14.97 -28.92
C ARG A 409 16.79 16.10 -28.85
N SER A 410 17.14 17.18 -29.53
CA SER A 410 16.34 18.32 -29.99
C SER A 410 14.88 18.40 -29.53
N HIS A 411 14.54 19.52 -28.92
CA HIS A 411 13.20 19.93 -28.49
C HIS A 411 12.09 19.65 -29.53
N HIS A 412 11.22 18.68 -29.22
CA HIS A 412 9.85 18.65 -29.74
C HIS A 412 8.86 18.41 -28.58
N SER A 413 7.99 19.39 -28.39
CA SER A 413 6.91 19.44 -27.41
C SER A 413 5.85 18.34 -27.65
N GLY A 414 5.29 17.80 -26.56
CA GLY A 414 3.97 17.13 -26.55
C GLY A 414 3.89 15.73 -27.15
N GLY A 415 4.36 14.71 -26.42
CA GLY A 415 4.06 13.31 -26.74
C GLY A 415 2.63 12.95 -26.34
N GLY A 416 1.66 13.20 -27.23
CA GLY A 416 0.34 12.58 -27.17
C GLY A 416 0.43 11.04 -27.14
N LEU A 417 -0.70 10.34 -26.94
CA LEU A 417 -0.75 8.89 -27.21
C LEU A 417 -0.05 8.65 -28.55
N LYS A 418 0.72 7.56 -28.69
CA LYS A 418 1.34 7.19 -29.97
C LYS A 418 0.33 7.16 -31.12
N THR A 419 -0.96 7.02 -30.79
CA THR A 419 -2.09 7.00 -31.71
C THR A 419 -2.85 8.32 -31.83
N THR A 420 -2.55 9.38 -31.08
CA THR A 420 -3.21 10.69 -31.27
C THR A 420 -2.18 11.82 -31.28
N LYS A 421 -1.93 12.39 -32.47
CA LYS A 421 -1.02 13.53 -32.66
C LYS A 421 -1.82 14.71 -33.20
N GLY A 422 -1.80 15.84 -32.49
CA GLY A 422 -2.52 17.05 -32.90
C GLY A 422 -4.06 16.91 -32.94
N GLY A 423 -4.65 16.12 -32.04
CA GLY A 423 -6.09 15.86 -32.03
C GLY A 423 -6.58 14.95 -33.17
N VAL A 424 -5.66 14.38 -33.95
CA VAL A 424 -5.96 13.39 -35.00
C VAL A 424 -5.56 12.00 -34.53
N PHE A 425 -6.48 11.06 -34.62
CA PHE A 425 -6.29 9.66 -34.32
C PHE A 425 -5.71 8.90 -35.51
N THR A 426 -4.63 8.18 -35.25
CA THR A 426 -3.95 7.24 -36.14
C THR A 426 -3.75 5.93 -35.39
N PRO A 427 -4.41 4.82 -35.76
CA PRO A 427 -4.26 3.55 -35.09
C PRO A 427 -2.83 2.99 -35.25
N ASN A 428 -2.46 1.99 -34.45
CA ASN A 428 -1.17 1.31 -34.54
C ASN A 428 -0.98 0.66 -35.94
N PRO A 429 0.22 0.66 -36.55
CA PRO A 429 0.51 -0.06 -37.80
C PRO A 429 -0.13 -1.45 -37.93
N LYS A 430 -0.08 -2.28 -36.88
CA LYS A 430 -0.73 -3.61 -36.90
C LYS A 430 -2.24 -3.57 -37.18
N ILE A 431 -2.92 -2.52 -36.70
CA ILE A 431 -4.34 -2.29 -36.95
C ILE A 431 -4.57 -1.71 -38.35
N GLN A 432 -3.63 -0.87 -38.84
CA GLN A 432 -3.64 -0.35 -40.21
C GLN A 432 -3.48 -1.47 -41.24
N ASP A 433 -2.66 -2.49 -40.93
CA ASP A 433 -2.40 -3.65 -41.79
C ASP A 433 -3.60 -4.63 -41.87
N ASN A 434 -4.66 -4.40 -41.10
CA ASN A 434 -5.86 -5.24 -41.16
C ASN A 434 -6.65 -4.96 -42.45
N PRO A 435 -6.97 -5.96 -43.28
CA PRO A 435 -7.64 -5.75 -44.58
C PRO A 435 -9.06 -5.19 -44.48
N LEU A 436 -9.68 -5.25 -43.30
CA LEU A 436 -10.99 -4.67 -43.02
C LEU A 436 -10.91 -3.23 -42.50
N VAL A 437 -9.69 -2.70 -42.30
CA VAL A 437 -9.45 -1.34 -41.85
C VAL A 437 -8.96 -0.51 -43.04
N ARG A 438 -9.59 0.64 -43.25
CA ARG A 438 -9.16 1.57 -44.31
C ARG A 438 -9.20 3.01 -43.82
N ASN A 439 -8.32 3.83 -44.38
CA ASN A 439 -8.34 5.27 -44.19
C ASN A 439 -9.23 5.89 -45.28
N THR A 440 -10.27 6.60 -44.88
CA THR A 440 -11.22 7.25 -45.80
C THR A 440 -10.72 8.59 -46.31
N GLY A 441 -9.71 9.20 -45.67
CA GLY A 441 -9.27 10.57 -45.92
C GLY A 441 -10.23 11.65 -45.38
N THR A 442 -11.50 11.31 -45.13
CA THR A 442 -12.48 12.19 -44.50
C THR A 442 -12.46 12.04 -42.99
N TYR A 443 -12.30 13.15 -42.27
CA TYR A 443 -12.31 13.12 -40.81
C TYR A 443 -13.73 13.09 -40.25
N VAL A 444 -13.92 12.18 -39.30
CA VAL A 444 -15.07 12.12 -38.42
C VAL A 444 -14.69 12.70 -37.06
N ILE A 445 -15.52 13.57 -36.50
CA ILE A 445 -15.33 14.16 -35.18
C ILE A 445 -15.93 13.23 -34.13
N LEU A 446 -15.11 12.83 -33.16
CA LEU A 446 -15.48 12.04 -32.01
C LEU A 446 -15.38 12.92 -30.76
N THR A 447 -16.31 12.78 -29.83
CA THR A 447 -16.30 13.52 -28.56
C THR A 447 -16.13 12.58 -27.39
N CYS A 448 -15.32 12.99 -26.42
CA CYS A 448 -15.18 12.25 -25.17
C CYS A 448 -16.49 12.31 -24.38
N SER A 449 -17.06 11.16 -23.99
CA SER A 449 -18.36 11.10 -23.31
C SER A 449 -18.40 11.75 -21.92
N LYS A 450 -17.25 12.10 -21.34
CA LYS A 450 -17.15 12.69 -19.99
C LYS A 450 -16.73 14.17 -19.98
N CYS A 451 -15.82 14.58 -20.86
CA CYS A 451 -15.26 15.94 -20.83
C CYS A 451 -15.43 16.69 -22.15
N GLY A 452 -16.12 16.11 -23.14
CA GLY A 452 -16.41 16.76 -24.42
C GLY A 452 -15.22 16.94 -25.36
N LEU A 453 -13.99 16.57 -24.96
CA LEU A 453 -12.79 16.74 -25.79
C LEU A 453 -12.99 16.09 -27.17
N GLU A 454 -12.70 16.85 -28.22
CA GLU A 454 -12.83 16.42 -29.60
C GLU A 454 -11.58 15.66 -30.08
N LEU A 455 -11.82 14.62 -30.88
CA LEU A 455 -10.81 13.81 -31.53
C LEU A 455 -11.24 13.51 -32.97
N LYS A 456 -10.39 13.79 -33.94
CA LYS A 456 -10.66 13.53 -35.35
C LYS A 456 -10.14 12.15 -35.75
N SER A 457 -10.96 11.33 -36.40
CA SER A 457 -10.56 10.01 -36.92
C SER A 457 -10.96 9.88 -38.38
N SER A 458 -10.03 9.52 -39.26
CA SER A 458 -10.33 9.19 -40.67
C SER A 458 -10.33 7.69 -40.94
N TRP A 459 -10.14 6.87 -39.90
CA TRP A 459 -9.99 5.43 -39.99
C TRP A 459 -11.33 4.75 -39.74
N VAL A 460 -11.71 3.86 -40.64
CA VAL A 460 -12.94 3.08 -40.55
C VAL A 460 -12.64 1.59 -40.64
N PHE A 461 -13.44 0.81 -39.92
CA PHE A 461 -13.51 -0.64 -40.03
C PHE A 461 -14.76 -1.00 -40.83
N GLU A 462 -14.59 -1.71 -41.94
CA GLU A 462 -15.67 -2.15 -42.79
C GLU A 462 -15.75 -3.67 -42.84
N HIS A 463 -16.94 -4.18 -42.56
CA HIS A 463 -17.18 -5.61 -42.64
C HIS A 463 -18.63 -5.89 -43.05
N ARG A 464 -18.81 -6.60 -44.18
CA ARG A 464 -20.13 -6.96 -44.75
C ARG A 464 -21.05 -5.74 -44.97
N GLY A 465 -20.49 -4.68 -45.58
CA GLY A 465 -21.21 -3.44 -45.87
C GLY A 465 -21.54 -2.57 -44.65
N LYS A 466 -21.14 -2.98 -43.44
CA LYS A 466 -21.25 -2.15 -42.23
C LYS A 466 -19.93 -1.42 -42.01
N VAL A 467 -20.01 -0.10 -41.91
CA VAL A 467 -18.87 0.78 -41.67
C VAL A 467 -18.94 1.32 -40.24
N ALA A 468 -17.83 1.22 -39.50
CA ALA A 468 -17.68 1.74 -38.15
C ALA A 468 -16.41 2.59 -38.03
N THR A 469 -16.52 3.77 -37.44
CA THR A 469 -15.34 4.63 -37.22
C THR A 469 -14.47 4.05 -36.12
N LEU A 470 -13.16 3.95 -36.35
CA LEU A 470 -12.21 3.48 -35.35
C LEU A 470 -11.94 4.55 -34.31
N VAL A 471 -11.93 4.14 -33.04
CA VAL A 471 -11.65 4.99 -31.87
C VAL A 471 -10.57 4.34 -30.99
N PRO A 472 -9.80 5.13 -30.23
CA PRO A 472 -8.77 4.60 -29.33
C PRO A 472 -9.36 3.66 -28.27
N GLY A 473 -8.79 2.47 -28.13
CA GLY A 473 -9.21 1.42 -27.20
C GLY A 473 -9.03 1.83 -25.73
N SER A 474 -8.06 2.71 -25.45
CA SER A 474 -7.83 3.30 -24.13
C SER A 474 -8.80 4.41 -23.76
N GLY A 475 -9.62 4.89 -24.71
CA GLY A 475 -10.44 6.09 -24.53
C GLY A 475 -9.60 7.36 -24.34
N HIS A 476 -10.20 8.39 -23.74
CA HIS A 476 -9.52 9.64 -23.42
C HIS A 476 -8.65 9.50 -22.18
N ASN A 477 -7.33 9.65 -22.30
CA ASN A 477 -6.37 9.44 -21.21
C ASN A 477 -6.67 10.20 -19.92
N ALA A 478 -7.04 11.47 -19.99
CA ALA A 478 -7.20 12.29 -18.79
C ALA A 478 -8.37 11.80 -17.92
N CYS A 479 -9.45 11.33 -18.54
CA CYS A 479 -10.69 11.01 -17.84
C CYS A 479 -11.11 9.53 -17.93
N ARG A 480 -10.40 8.73 -18.74
CA ARG A 480 -10.64 7.31 -19.06
C ARG A 480 -12.01 6.99 -19.66
N ALA A 481 -12.71 8.01 -20.15
CA ALA A 481 -14.00 7.83 -20.81
C ALA A 481 -13.84 7.45 -22.28
N LYS A 482 -14.86 6.83 -22.86
CA LYS A 482 -14.85 6.43 -24.26
C LYS A 482 -15.11 7.63 -25.16
N TYR A 483 -14.54 7.59 -26.36
CA TYR A 483 -14.96 8.48 -27.43
C TYR A 483 -16.23 7.94 -28.07
N VAL A 484 -17.19 8.83 -28.28
CA VAL A 484 -18.44 8.58 -28.99
C VAL A 484 -18.49 9.46 -30.23
N HIS A 485 -19.26 9.04 -31.23
CA HIS A 485 -19.51 9.87 -32.40
C HIS A 485 -20.49 11.00 -32.03
N THR A 486 -20.31 12.19 -32.58
CA THR A 486 -21.27 13.31 -32.41
C THR A 486 -22.65 12.96 -32.97
N ASP A 487 -22.70 12.40 -34.18
CA ASP A 487 -23.92 11.77 -34.71
C ASP A 487 -24.15 10.38 -34.12
N ALA A 488 -25.21 10.23 -33.33
CA ALA A 488 -25.59 8.96 -32.68
C ALA A 488 -25.89 7.80 -33.67
N LYS A 489 -26.02 8.08 -34.96
CA LYS A 489 -26.31 7.08 -36.01
C LYS A 489 -25.06 6.35 -36.51
N VAL A 490 -23.86 6.88 -36.28
CA VAL A 490 -22.62 6.28 -36.79
C VAL A 490 -22.05 5.31 -35.76
N SER A 491 -21.82 4.07 -36.19
CA SER A 491 -21.25 3.04 -35.32
C SER A 491 -19.76 3.29 -35.09
N VAL A 492 -19.29 3.01 -33.87
CA VAL A 492 -17.88 3.14 -33.49
C VAL A 492 -17.30 1.78 -33.07
N LYS A 493 -16.03 1.55 -33.38
CA LYS A 493 -15.28 0.33 -33.04
C LYS A 493 -13.95 0.69 -32.39
N LEU A 494 -13.56 -0.04 -31.34
CA LEU A 494 -12.26 0.16 -30.68
C LEU A 494 -11.13 -0.41 -31.54
N ASP A 495 -9.98 0.25 -31.57
CA ASP A 495 -8.75 -0.20 -32.24
C ASP A 495 -8.02 -1.36 -31.54
N ILE A 496 -8.79 -2.28 -30.95
CA ILE A 496 -8.29 -3.49 -30.29
C ILE A 496 -8.29 -4.63 -31.32
N GLU A 497 -7.13 -5.22 -31.59
CA GLU A 497 -6.93 -6.28 -32.58
C GLU A 497 -7.96 -7.43 -32.46
N SER A 498 -8.23 -7.88 -31.24
CA SER A 498 -9.20 -8.95 -30.97
C SER A 498 -10.64 -8.59 -31.35
N HIS A 499 -10.98 -7.31 -31.49
CA HIS A 499 -12.30 -6.84 -31.92
C HIS A 499 -12.41 -6.61 -33.43
N LEU A 500 -11.28 -6.50 -34.13
CA LEU A 500 -11.21 -6.26 -35.57
C LEU A 500 -10.92 -7.54 -36.37
N ASN A 501 -10.50 -8.62 -35.70
CA ASN A 501 -10.26 -9.91 -36.32
C ASN A 501 -11.59 -10.64 -36.60
N MET A 502 -12.28 -10.26 -37.69
CA MET A 502 -13.52 -10.87 -38.18
C MET A 502 -13.22 -11.84 -39.32
N CYS A 503 -13.83 -13.02 -39.31
CA CYS A 503 -13.72 -13.98 -40.42
C CYS A 503 -14.75 -13.70 -41.52
N SER A 504 -14.62 -14.37 -42.67
CA SER A 504 -15.56 -14.30 -43.79
C SER A 504 -17.00 -14.68 -43.41
N HIS A 505 -17.18 -15.50 -42.37
CA HIS A 505 -18.49 -15.90 -41.84
C HIS A 505 -19.19 -14.82 -40.97
N GLY A 506 -18.58 -13.64 -40.78
CA GLY A 506 -19.22 -12.53 -40.06
C GLY A 506 -19.14 -12.64 -38.54
N SER A 507 -18.32 -13.54 -38.04
CA SER A 507 -18.06 -13.71 -36.61
C SER A 507 -16.61 -13.32 -36.30
N LEU A 508 -16.32 -13.02 -35.04
CA LEU A 508 -14.93 -12.89 -34.60
C LEU A 508 -14.20 -14.20 -34.92
N ALA A 509 -13.01 -14.12 -35.53
CA ALA A 509 -12.27 -15.30 -35.97
C ALA A 509 -12.03 -16.29 -34.82
N THR A 510 -11.81 -15.77 -33.60
CA THR A 510 -11.67 -16.57 -32.38
C THR A 510 -12.96 -17.24 -31.90
N GLN A 511 -14.13 -16.75 -32.32
CA GLN A 511 -15.45 -17.26 -31.90
C GLN A 511 -16.23 -17.92 -33.05
N CYS A 512 -15.66 -18.01 -34.25
CA CYS A 512 -16.33 -18.60 -35.39
C CYS A 512 -16.27 -20.13 -35.31
N VAL A 513 -17.44 -20.76 -35.21
CA VAL A 513 -17.58 -22.23 -35.16
C VAL A 513 -17.09 -22.87 -36.47
N THR A 514 -17.46 -22.29 -37.62
CA THR A 514 -17.06 -22.79 -38.93
C THR A 514 -15.55 -22.73 -39.16
N CYS A 515 -14.89 -21.65 -38.71
CA CYS A 515 -13.43 -21.53 -38.76
C CYS A 515 -12.71 -22.31 -37.65
N ARG A 516 -13.44 -22.94 -36.72
CA ARG A 516 -12.89 -23.53 -35.49
C ARG A 516 -11.94 -22.58 -34.75
N GLY A 517 -12.42 -21.34 -34.53
CA GLY A 517 -11.66 -20.31 -33.83
C GLY A 517 -11.11 -20.78 -32.48
N SER A 518 -10.02 -20.17 -32.01
CA SER A 518 -9.34 -20.56 -30.75
C SER A 518 -10.22 -20.52 -29.50
N GLY A 519 -11.34 -19.80 -29.52
CA GLY A 519 -12.36 -19.77 -28.47
C GLY A 519 -13.43 -20.86 -28.60
N ILE A 520 -13.35 -21.74 -29.59
CA ILE A 520 -14.27 -22.86 -29.84
C ILE A 520 -13.58 -24.17 -29.46
N CYS A 521 -14.23 -24.98 -28.62
CA CYS A 521 -13.69 -26.29 -28.22
C CYS A 521 -13.98 -27.37 -29.27
N ALA A 522 -13.39 -28.56 -29.10
CA ALA A 522 -13.67 -29.75 -29.91
C ALA A 522 -15.18 -30.11 -29.99
N HIS A 523 -15.98 -29.73 -28.98
CA HIS A 523 -17.43 -29.91 -28.98
C HIS A 523 -18.21 -28.85 -29.79
N ASN A 524 -17.53 -28.04 -30.62
CA ASN A 524 -18.13 -26.96 -31.44
C ASN A 524 -18.92 -25.91 -30.63
N LYS A 525 -18.57 -25.72 -29.36
CA LYS A 525 -19.15 -24.70 -28.46
C LYS A 525 -18.07 -23.72 -28.03
N GLN A 526 -18.46 -22.49 -27.65
CA GLN A 526 -17.51 -21.56 -27.04
C GLN A 526 -16.90 -22.19 -25.78
N ILE A 527 -15.57 -22.23 -25.68
CA ILE A 527 -14.83 -22.85 -24.58
C ILE A 527 -15.39 -22.38 -23.24
N SER A 528 -15.57 -21.07 -23.06
CA SER A 528 -16.11 -20.44 -21.84
C SER A 528 -17.56 -20.83 -21.50
N ARG A 529 -18.34 -21.33 -22.45
CA ARG A 529 -19.75 -21.73 -22.28
C ARG A 529 -19.99 -23.23 -22.41
N CYS A 530 -18.98 -24.00 -22.80
CA CYS A 530 -19.11 -25.45 -22.96
C CYS A 530 -19.13 -26.14 -21.58
N PRO A 531 -20.21 -26.86 -21.21
CA PRO A 531 -20.31 -27.53 -19.90
C PRO A 531 -19.17 -28.51 -19.63
N SER A 532 -18.79 -29.32 -20.63
CA SER A 532 -17.68 -30.28 -20.51
C SER A 532 -16.35 -29.60 -20.21
N CYS A 533 -15.96 -28.58 -21.00
CA CYS A 533 -14.72 -27.83 -20.78
C CYS A 533 -14.73 -26.99 -19.49
N LEU A 534 -15.90 -26.58 -19.00
CA LEU A 534 -16.04 -25.93 -17.71
C LEU A 534 -15.83 -26.93 -16.56
N ALA A 535 -16.38 -28.14 -16.66
CA ALA A 535 -16.19 -29.21 -15.69
C ALA A 535 -14.70 -29.60 -15.59
N GLU A 536 -14.03 -29.77 -16.73
CA GLU A 536 -12.58 -30.06 -16.79
C GLU A 536 -11.75 -28.95 -16.16
N ARG A 537 -12.02 -27.67 -16.48
CA ARG A 537 -11.28 -26.55 -15.88
C ARG A 537 -11.54 -26.40 -14.38
N ARG A 538 -12.75 -26.71 -13.91
CA ARG A 538 -13.04 -26.74 -12.47
C ARG A 538 -12.27 -27.86 -11.77
N LYS A 539 -12.23 -29.05 -12.36
CA LYS A 539 -11.43 -30.19 -11.87
C LYS A 539 -9.93 -29.83 -11.83
N ALA A 540 -9.38 -29.30 -12.92
CA ALA A 540 -7.97 -28.88 -12.98
C ALA A 540 -7.61 -27.81 -11.94
N ARG A 541 -8.49 -26.81 -11.71
CA ARG A 541 -8.29 -25.82 -10.65
C ARG A 541 -8.35 -26.43 -9.25
N PHE A 542 -9.25 -27.40 -9.04
CA PHE A 542 -9.35 -28.13 -7.78
C PHE A 542 -8.08 -28.95 -7.52
N ASP A 543 -7.62 -29.70 -8.52
CA ASP A 543 -6.40 -30.52 -8.44
C ASP A 543 -5.14 -29.66 -8.22
N ALA A 544 -5.04 -28.52 -8.90
CA ALA A 544 -3.95 -27.57 -8.67
C ALA A 544 -3.96 -27.02 -7.23
N LYS A 545 -5.15 -26.73 -6.69
CA LYS A 545 -5.31 -26.29 -5.30
C LYS A 545 -4.97 -27.39 -4.30
N LEU A 546 -5.23 -28.65 -4.64
CA LEU A 546 -4.85 -29.80 -3.82
C LEU A 546 -3.33 -29.99 -3.79
N LYS A 547 -2.66 -29.89 -4.95
CA LYS A 547 -1.19 -29.94 -5.03
C LYS A 547 -0.50 -28.83 -4.22
N LEU A 548 -1.07 -27.62 -4.21
CA LEU A 548 -0.55 -26.50 -3.43
C LEU A 548 -0.71 -26.64 -1.90
N ARG A 549 -1.54 -27.58 -1.42
CA ARG A 549 -1.71 -27.81 0.03
C ARG A 549 -0.58 -28.65 0.65
N GLY A 550 0.30 -29.24 -0.16
CA GLY A 550 1.33 -30.17 0.29
C GLY A 550 0.72 -31.45 0.88
N PRO A 551 1.51 -32.52 1.06
CA PRO A 551 1.07 -33.66 1.85
C PRO A 551 0.72 -33.13 3.25
N THR A 552 -0.54 -33.30 3.65
CA THR A 552 -0.91 -33.17 5.05
C THR A 552 -0.03 -34.14 5.80
N LEU A 553 0.90 -33.62 6.61
CA LEU A 553 1.63 -34.41 7.60
C LEU A 553 0.56 -35.18 8.38
N GLU A 554 0.42 -36.46 8.06
CA GLU A 554 -0.28 -37.40 8.91
C GLU A 554 0.39 -37.26 10.27
N LYS A 555 -0.42 -36.78 11.23
CA LYS A 555 -0.01 -36.79 12.61
C LYS A 555 0.01 -38.25 13.01
N ASP A 556 1.19 -38.85 12.92
CA ASP A 556 1.49 -40.06 13.67
C ASP A 556 1.15 -39.77 15.13
N CYS A 557 0.17 -40.51 15.62
CA CYS A 557 -0.46 -40.35 16.92
C CYS A 557 0.19 -41.27 17.94
#